data_AF-A0A1B4XJH1-F1
#
_entry.id   AF-A0A1B4XJH1-F1
#
_cell.length_a   1.000
_cell.length_b   1.000
_cell.length_c   1.000
_cell.angle_alpha   90.00
_cell.angle_beta   90.00
_cell.angle_gamma   90.00
#
_symmetry.space_group_name_H-M   'P 1'
#
loop_
_entity.id
_entity.type
_entity.pdbx_description
1 polymer ?
#
loop_
_entity_poly.entity_id
_entity_poly.type
_entity_poly.pdbx_seq_one_letter_code
_entity_poly.pdbx_strand_id
1 'polypeptide(L)'
;MKKGNRPQLRTVIEQPLVAARIKQSKGEYPRLEEMFEAIKWTLARNPLRGAVPISESEEIVGYVIKTLPWKIGRVPSLDILYKLTDNEVIIESLSIREE
;
A
#
# COMPACT_ATOMS: atom_id res chain seq x y z
N MET A 1 8.79 -29.06 15.57
CA MET A 1 8.44 -27.95 14.63
C MET A 1 7.95 -26.77 15.45
N LYS A 2 8.64 -25.62 15.40
CA LYS A 2 8.10 -24.38 15.99
C LYS A 2 6.80 -24.06 15.23
N LYS A 3 5.67 -23.89 15.93
CA LYS A 3 4.43 -23.36 15.32
C LYS A 3 4.80 -21.98 14.76
N GLY A 4 5.01 -21.91 13.44
CA GLY A 4 5.30 -20.65 12.77
C GLY A 4 4.17 -19.68 13.08
N ASN A 5 4.52 -18.52 13.63
CA ASN A 5 3.57 -17.45 13.90
C ASN A 5 2.89 -17.11 12.57
N ARG A 6 1.65 -17.55 12.35
CA ARG A 6 0.95 -17.29 11.10
C ARG A 6 0.71 -15.77 11.04
N PRO A 7 1.02 -15.10 9.93
CA PRO A 7 0.72 -13.69 9.81
C PRO A 7 -0.77 -13.47 10.05
N GLN A 8 -1.09 -12.62 11.04
CA GLN A 8 -2.47 -12.20 11.30
C GLN A 8 -2.97 -11.43 10.09
N LEU A 9 -4.07 -11.91 9.49
CA LEU A 9 -4.74 -11.24 8.39
C LEU A 9 -5.44 -9.98 8.93
N ARG A 10 -5.14 -8.84 8.32
CA ARG A 10 -5.71 -7.53 8.66
C ARG A 10 -6.68 -7.05 7.61
N THR A 11 -7.68 -6.28 8.03
CA THR A 11 -8.59 -5.56 7.13
C THR A 11 -7.85 -4.39 6.50
N VAL A 12 -7.98 -4.20 5.19
CA VAL A 12 -7.41 -3.03 4.50
C VAL A 12 -8.54 -2.04 4.23
N ILE A 13 -8.38 -0.83 4.73
CA ILE A 13 -9.33 0.27 4.59
C ILE A 13 -8.67 1.34 3.72
N GLU A 14 -9.29 1.72 2.60
CA GLU A 14 -8.81 2.83 1.78
C GLU A 14 -9.61 4.11 2.06
N GLN A 15 -8.90 5.24 2.19
CA GLN A 15 -9.56 6.53 2.24
C GLN A 15 -10.24 6.86 0.90
N PRO A 16 -11.38 7.57 0.87
CA PRO A 16 -12.09 7.91 -0.37
C PRO A 16 -11.23 8.62 -1.42
N LEU A 17 -10.25 9.44 -0.99
CA LEU A 17 -9.31 10.13 -1.88
C LEU A 17 -8.39 9.16 -2.63
N VAL A 18 -8.03 8.03 -2.03
CA VAL A 18 -7.22 6.98 -2.65
C VAL A 18 -8.02 6.31 -3.77
N ALA A 19 -9.27 5.92 -3.47
CA ALA A 19 -10.21 5.37 -4.44
C ALA A 19 -10.38 6.29 -5.66
N ALA A 20 -10.61 7.57 -5.39
CA ALA A 20 -10.78 8.59 -6.42
C ALA A 20 -9.53 8.75 -7.29
N ARG A 21 -8.34 8.72 -6.69
CA ARG A 21 -7.05 8.83 -7.40
C ARG A 21 -6.83 7.63 -8.33
N ILE A 22 -7.04 6.41 -7.85
CA ILE A 22 -6.91 5.19 -8.69
C ILE A 22 -7.89 5.26 -9.87
N LYS A 23 -9.15 5.64 -9.60
CA LYS A 23 -10.18 5.77 -10.64
C LYS A 23 -9.83 6.82 -11.70
N GLN A 24 -9.33 7.99 -11.29
CA GLN A 24 -8.93 9.06 -12.20
C GLN A 24 -7.76 8.63 -13.10
N SER A 25 -6.80 7.90 -12.55
CA SER A 25 -5.58 7.49 -13.25
C SER A 25 -5.74 6.24 -14.12
N LYS A 26 -6.91 5.57 -14.07
CA LYS A 26 -7.18 4.34 -14.84
C LYS A 26 -7.14 4.53 -16.36
N GLY A 27 -7.47 5.73 -16.86
CA GLY A 27 -7.41 6.03 -18.29
C GLY A 27 -5.98 6.00 -18.85
N GLU A 28 -5.01 6.44 -18.04
CA GLU A 28 -3.60 6.47 -18.40
C GLU A 28 -2.87 5.16 -18.05
N TYR A 29 -3.28 4.55 -16.93
CA TYR A 29 -2.71 3.32 -16.38
C TYR A 29 -3.80 2.26 -16.20
N PRO A 30 -4.18 1.53 -17.27
CA PRO A 30 -5.32 0.60 -17.25
C PRO A 30 -5.21 -0.51 -16.19
N ARG A 31 -3.97 -0.89 -15.83
CA ARG A 31 -3.67 -1.97 -14.89
C ARG A 31 -3.38 -1.50 -13.46
N LEU A 32 -3.50 -0.20 -13.20
CA LEU A 32 -3.21 0.38 -11.90
C LEU A 32 -4.08 -0.23 -10.79
N GLU A 33 -5.37 -0.43 -11.08
CA GLU A 33 -6.31 -1.03 -10.12
C GLU A 33 -5.92 -2.48 -9.76
N GLU A 34 -5.56 -3.31 -10.74
CA GLU A 34 -5.09 -4.69 -10.49
C GLU A 34 -3.83 -4.71 -9.61
N MET A 35 -2.86 -3.84 -9.92
CA MET A 35 -1.64 -3.70 -9.12
C MET A 35 -1.98 -3.26 -7.70
N PHE A 36 -2.87 -2.27 -7.55
CA PHE A 36 -3.26 -1.76 -6.25
C PHE A 36 -3.96 -2.83 -5.40
N GLU A 37 -4.84 -3.64 -5.97
CA GLU A 37 -5.45 -4.79 -5.29
C GLU A 37 -4.40 -5.82 -4.82
N ALA A 38 -3.40 -6.12 -5.65
CA ALA A 38 -2.30 -7.01 -5.26
C ALA A 38 -1.47 -6.45 -4.09
N ILE A 39 -1.29 -5.13 -4.05
CA ILE A 39 -0.64 -4.45 -2.93
C ILE A 39 -1.50 -4.54 -1.67
N LYS A 40 -2.81 -4.29 -1.75
CA LYS A 40 -3.73 -4.46 -0.61
C LYS A 40 -3.64 -5.87 -0.03
N TRP A 41 -3.60 -6.90 -0.88
CA TRP A 41 -3.41 -8.28 -0.44
C TRP A 41 -2.08 -8.54 0.27
N THR A 42 -1.03 -7.83 -0.13
CA THR A 42 0.29 -7.91 0.50
C THR A 42 0.27 -7.23 1.86
N LEU A 43 -0.28 -6.01 1.93
CA LEU A 43 -0.44 -5.24 3.17
C LEU A 43 -1.29 -5.98 4.20
N ALA A 44 -2.38 -6.63 3.78
CA ALA A 44 -3.26 -7.40 4.66
C ALA A 44 -2.52 -8.53 5.39
N ARG A 45 -1.49 -9.13 4.76
CA ARG A 45 -0.77 -10.30 5.30
C ARG A 45 0.55 -9.94 5.94
N ASN A 46 1.28 -8.99 5.37
CA ASN A 46 2.59 -8.60 5.87
C ASN A 46 2.79 -7.09 5.67
N PRO A 47 2.14 -6.27 6.51
CA PRO A 47 2.14 -4.81 6.34
C PRO A 47 3.52 -4.19 6.56
N LEU A 48 4.49 -4.90 7.15
CA LEU A 48 5.83 -4.34 7.37
C LEU A 48 6.82 -4.70 6.24
N ARG A 49 6.40 -5.49 5.25
CA ARG A 49 7.29 -5.93 4.17
C ARG A 49 7.64 -4.76 3.24
N GLY A 50 8.90 -4.36 3.24
CA GLY A 50 9.39 -3.27 2.38
C GLY A 50 8.86 -1.89 2.79
N ALA A 51 8.27 -1.80 3.98
CA ALA A 51 7.74 -0.57 4.54
C ALA A 51 8.83 0.23 5.25
N VAL A 52 8.81 1.53 5.08
CA VAL A 52 9.65 2.48 5.81
C VAL A 52 8.78 3.15 6.87
N PRO A 53 9.11 3.06 8.18
CA PRO A 53 8.36 3.76 9.21
C PRO A 53 8.54 5.28 9.07
N ILE A 54 7.46 6.01 9.33
CA ILE A 54 7.49 7.46 9.55
C ILE A 54 7.39 7.69 11.05
N SER A 55 8.32 8.47 11.59
CA SER A 55 8.34 8.84 13.00
C SER A 55 8.19 10.33 13.21
N GLU A 56 7.40 10.71 14.21
CA GLU A 56 7.34 12.06 14.77
C GLU A 56 7.76 11.96 16.24
N SER A 57 8.76 12.73 16.66
CA SER A 57 9.24 12.73 18.06
C SER A 57 9.49 11.33 18.64
N GLU A 58 10.16 10.46 17.86
CA GLU A 58 10.47 9.05 18.18
C GLU A 58 9.29 8.06 18.14
N GLU A 59 8.05 8.54 17.99
CA GLU A 59 6.86 7.68 17.85
C GLU A 59 6.57 7.37 16.37
N ILE A 60 6.29 6.10 16.06
CA ILE A 60 5.89 5.71 14.69
C ILE A 60 4.44 6.14 14.47
N VAL A 61 4.25 7.11 13.56
CA VAL A 61 2.92 7.64 13.20
C VAL A 61 2.33 7.00 11.95
N GLY A 62 3.14 6.28 11.17
CA GLY A 62 2.70 5.61 9.95
C GLY A 62 3.83 4.89 9.22
N TYR A 63 3.52 4.41 8.02
CA TYR A 63 4.45 3.67 7.17
C TYR A 63 4.26 4.06 5.72
N VAL A 64 5.35 3.99 4.95
CA VAL A 64 5.34 4.17 3.50
C VAL A 64 5.90 2.93 2.82
N ILE A 65 5.18 2.40 1.83
CA ILE A 65 5.75 1.48 0.84
C ILE A 65 5.91 2.22 -0.49
N LYS A 66 6.96 1.85 -1.23
CA LYS A 66 7.22 2.33 -2.58
C LYS A 66 7.27 1.16 -3.54
N THR A 67 6.53 1.23 -4.64
CA THR A 67 6.59 0.22 -5.69
C THR A 67 7.50 0.66 -6.81
N LEU A 68 8.05 -0.34 -7.52
CA LEU A 68 8.79 -0.12 -8.76
C LEU A 68 7.80 0.00 -9.93
N PRO A 69 8.16 0.74 -10.99
CA PRO A 69 7.31 0.86 -12.15
C PRO A 69 7.36 -0.44 -12.97
N TRP A 70 6.24 -0.81 -13.57
CA TRP A 70 6.19 -1.92 -14.52
C TRP A 70 5.85 -1.41 -15.93
N LYS A 71 6.92 -1.07 -16.66
CA LYS A 71 6.84 -0.40 -17.97
C LYS A 71 6.02 -1.20 -19.01
N ILE A 72 6.22 -2.52 -19.06
CA ILE A 72 5.50 -3.40 -20.00
C ILE A 72 3.99 -3.36 -19.74
N GLY A 73 3.58 -3.32 -18.46
CA GLY A 73 2.18 -3.27 -18.06
C GLY A 73 1.58 -1.87 -18.03
N ARG A 74 2.36 -0.82 -18.38
CA ARG A 74 1.99 0.59 -18.17
C ARG A 74 1.49 0.84 -16.75
N VAL A 75 2.26 0.39 -15.76
CA VAL A 75 1.98 0.64 -14.34
C VAL A 75 3.07 1.56 -13.78
N PRO A 76 2.71 2.71 -13.18
CA PRO A 76 3.66 3.65 -12.62
C PRO A 76 4.19 3.18 -11.27
N SER A 77 5.16 3.89 -10.72
CA SER A 77 5.56 3.73 -9.32
C SER A 77 4.51 4.34 -8.41
N LEU A 78 4.27 3.72 -7.25
CA LEU A 78 3.34 4.20 -6.24
C LEU A 78 4.07 4.43 -4.93
N ASP A 79 3.79 5.55 -4.28
CA ASP A 79 4.00 5.66 -2.83
C ASP A 79 2.67 5.52 -2.12
N ILE A 80 2.63 4.66 -1.11
CA ILE A 80 1.43 4.42 -0.32
C ILE A 80 1.76 4.71 1.12
N LEU A 81 1.11 5.74 1.66
CA LEU A 81 1.13 6.07 3.09
C LEU A 81 -0.03 5.35 3.78
N TYR A 82 0.26 4.66 4.88
CA TYR A 82 -0.76 3.98 5.66
C TYR A 82 -0.42 3.95 7.16
N LYS A 83 -1.47 3.78 7.96
CA LYS A 83 -1.38 3.46 9.38
C LYS A 83 -1.64 1.98 9.60
N LEU A 84 -1.00 1.44 10.63
CA LEU A 84 -1.09 0.04 11.01
C LEU A 84 -1.62 -0.07 12.44
N THR A 85 -2.65 -0.89 12.62
CA THR A 85 -3.13 -1.33 13.93
C THR A 85 -3.01 -2.85 14.05
N ASP A 86 -3.46 -3.41 15.18
CA ASP A 86 -3.47 -4.86 15.37
C ASP A 86 -4.33 -5.58 14.33
N ASN A 87 -5.43 -4.96 13.90
CA ASN A 87 -6.43 -5.58 13.03
C ASN A 87 -6.57 -4.93 11.66
N GLU A 88 -6.01 -3.74 11.46
CA GLU A 88 -6.30 -2.92 10.28
C GLU A 88 -5.05 -2.32 9.66
N VAL A 89 -5.12 -2.11 8.35
CA VAL A 89 -4.22 -1.28 7.57
C VAL A 89 -5.05 -0.18 6.93
N ILE A 90 -4.81 1.06 7.32
CA ILE A 90 -5.58 2.22 6.85
C ILE A 90 -4.73 2.98 5.85
N ILE A 91 -5.03 2.88 4.56
CA ILE A 91 -4.33 3.57 3.49
C ILE A 91 -4.82 5.03 3.46
N GLU A 92 -3.96 5.93 3.92
CA GLU A 92 -4.28 7.36 4.07
C GLU A 92 -4.07 8.15 2.78
N SER A 93 -3.03 7.81 2.01
CA SER A 93 -2.68 8.53 0.80
C SER A 93 -1.97 7.64 -0.21
N LEU A 94 -2.12 8.01 -1.49
CA LEU A 94 -1.45 7.38 -2.63
C LEU A 94 -0.90 8.49 -3.52
N SER A 95 0.40 8.42 -3.80
CA SER A 95 1.06 9.24 -4.82
C SER A 95 1.46 8.36 -6.00
N ILE A 96 1.21 8.85 -7.21
CA ILE A 96 1.62 8.19 -8.46
C ILE A 96 2.85 8.93 -8.96
N ARG A 97 3.94 8.19 -9.21
CA ARG A 97 5.19 8.73 -9.76
C ARG A 97 5.48 8.15 -11.14
N GLU A 98 5.76 9.06 -12.06
CA GLU A 98 6.28 8.75 -13.38
C GLU A 98 7.80 8.85 -13.31
N GLU A 99 8.50 7.73 -13.56
CA GLU A 99 9.96 7.66 -13.71
C GLU A 99 10.35 7.52 -15.19
#